data_AF-A0A498P5E9-F1
#
_entry.id   AF-A0A498P5E9-F1
#
_cell.length_a   1.000
_cell.length_b   1.000
_cell.length_c   1.000
_cell.angle_alpha   90.00
_cell.angle_beta   90.00
_cell.angle_gamma   90.00
#
_symmetry.space_group_name_H-M   'P 1'
#
loop_
_entity.id
_entity.type
_entity.pdbx_description
1 polymer ?
#
loop_
_entity_poly.entity_id
_entity_poly.type
_entity_poly.pdbx_seq_one_letter_code
_entity_poly.pdbx_strand_id
1 'polypeptide(L)'
;MSRANENSLQSAQLKGFPLFLHSNLGLRDCSVNPKSPLLLITKAREVEHGPLPGDDWTVFQSNHTTYEPVLLARGRSTETSGAPGPLHAAVVQDLGLHDGIQRVLFGNNLNFWLHKLVLVDACLGQTAIELVSLRTGEYGLQGS
;
A
#
# COMPACT_ATOMS: atom_id res chain seq x y z
N MET A 1 13.15 -31.82 -14.50
CA MET A 1 13.95 -30.56 -14.41
C MET A 1 12.98 -29.43 -14.11
N SER A 2 12.83 -29.08 -12.84
CA SER A 2 11.98 -27.98 -12.38
C SER A 2 12.70 -26.65 -12.56
N ARG A 3 12.09 -25.71 -13.30
CA ARG A 3 12.48 -24.30 -13.24
C ARG A 3 11.86 -23.72 -11.98
N ALA A 4 12.71 -23.43 -11.00
CA ALA A 4 12.31 -22.70 -9.80
C ALA A 4 11.81 -21.30 -10.19
N ASN A 5 10.65 -20.94 -9.66
CA ASN A 5 9.98 -19.67 -9.85
C ASN A 5 10.59 -18.64 -8.87
N GLU A 6 11.62 -17.91 -9.31
CA GLU A 6 12.34 -16.90 -8.51
C GLU A 6 11.57 -15.56 -8.43
N ASN A 7 10.36 -15.58 -7.90
CA ASN A 7 9.65 -14.38 -7.46
C ASN A 7 8.53 -14.77 -6.48
N SER A 8 8.92 -15.39 -5.35
CA SER A 8 7.98 -15.59 -4.25
C SER A 8 7.70 -14.25 -3.59
N LEU A 9 6.73 -13.51 -4.14
CA LEU A 9 6.02 -12.46 -3.42
C LEU A 9 5.66 -13.00 -2.04
N GLN A 10 6.17 -12.38 -0.98
CA GLN A 10 5.76 -12.72 0.38
C GLN A 10 4.37 -12.13 0.58
N SER A 11 3.35 -12.92 0.21
CA SER A 11 1.97 -12.62 0.50
C SER A 11 1.64 -13.13 1.90
N ALA A 12 1.07 -12.25 2.72
CA ALA A 12 0.59 -12.60 4.05
C ALA A 12 -0.77 -11.96 4.27
N GLN A 13 -1.68 -12.68 4.92
CA GLN A 13 -2.90 -12.07 5.45
C GLN A 13 -2.59 -11.44 6.81
N LEU A 14 -2.99 -10.19 7.01
CA LEU A 14 -2.90 -9.53 8.30
C LEU A 14 -3.84 -10.24 9.29
N LYS A 15 -3.26 -10.80 10.35
CA LYS A 15 -4.01 -11.60 11.32
C LYS A 15 -5.17 -10.80 11.92
N GLY A 16 -6.38 -11.35 11.81
CA GLY A 16 -7.59 -10.73 12.34
C GLY A 16 -8.23 -9.69 11.42
N PHE A 17 -7.70 -9.48 10.22
CA PHE A 17 -8.20 -8.50 9.27
C PHE A 17 -8.42 -9.13 7.87
N PRO A 18 -9.42 -8.66 7.10
CA PRO A 18 -9.63 -9.08 5.72
C PRO A 18 -8.68 -8.31 4.77
N LEU A 19 -7.38 -8.31 5.08
CA LEU A 19 -6.36 -7.54 4.38
C LEU A 19 -5.15 -8.42 4.07
N PHE A 20 -4.75 -8.46 2.80
CA PHE A 20 -3.57 -9.15 2.30
C PHE A 20 -2.46 -8.14 2.00
N LEU A 21 -1.23 -8.52 2.34
CA LEU A 21 -0.01 -7.73 2.25
C LEU A 21 0.94 -8.43 1.28
N HIS A 22 1.41 -7.73 0.25
CA HIS A 22 2.45 -8.24 -0.65
C HIS A 22 3.69 -7.34 -0.53
N SER A 23 4.77 -7.88 0.05
CA SER A 23 5.97 -7.11 0.42
C SER A 23 7.17 -7.34 -0.50
N ASN A 24 8.23 -6.56 -0.29
CA ASN A 24 9.49 -6.58 -1.05
C ASN A 24 9.31 -6.25 -2.54
N LEU A 25 8.48 -5.23 -2.80
CA LEU A 25 8.21 -4.75 -4.15
C LEU A 25 8.99 -3.48 -4.48
N GLY A 26 9.58 -3.45 -5.67
CA GLY A 26 9.91 -2.19 -6.34
C GLY A 26 8.66 -1.60 -6.98
N LEU A 27 8.31 -0.37 -6.61
CA LEU A 27 7.17 0.36 -7.16
C LEU A 27 7.62 1.55 -8.03
N ARG A 28 6.70 2.06 -8.85
CA ARG A 28 6.86 3.25 -9.68
C ARG A 28 5.53 3.91 -9.98
N ASP A 29 5.58 5.11 -10.55
CA ASP A 29 4.42 5.84 -11.09
C ASP A 29 3.26 5.92 -10.07
N CYS A 30 3.48 6.65 -8.97
CA CYS A 30 2.50 6.74 -7.89
C CYS A 30 1.50 7.87 -8.12
N SER A 31 0.22 7.64 -7.84
CA SER A 31 -0.84 8.64 -7.94
C SER A 31 -1.74 8.62 -6.72
N VAL A 32 -2.32 9.79 -6.45
CA VAL A 32 -3.36 9.95 -5.41
C VAL A 32 -4.69 9.48 -5.99
N ASN A 33 -5.43 8.65 -5.25
CA ASN A 33 -6.79 8.28 -5.63
C ASN A 33 -7.76 9.46 -5.37
N PRO A 34 -8.31 10.12 -6.40
CA PRO A 34 -9.19 11.28 -6.22
C PRO A 34 -10.50 10.95 -5.49
N LYS A 35 -10.86 9.66 -5.39
CA LYS A 35 -12.07 9.21 -4.70
C LYS A 35 -11.86 8.95 -3.21
N SER A 36 -10.62 9.03 -2.71
CA SER A 36 -10.34 8.77 -1.30
C SER A 36 -10.98 9.86 -0.42
N PRO A 37 -11.80 9.48 0.59
CA PRO A 37 -12.43 10.45 1.48
C PRO A 37 -11.45 11.07 2.49
N LEU A 38 -10.21 10.58 2.56
CA LEU A 38 -9.16 11.08 3.45
C LEU A 38 -8.61 12.46 3.02
N LEU A 39 -8.65 12.77 1.73
CA LEU A 39 -7.87 13.86 1.13
C LEU A 39 -8.50 15.23 1.37
N LEU A 40 -7.86 16.07 2.18
CA LEU A 40 -8.31 17.44 2.49
C LEU A 40 -7.45 18.50 1.77
N ILE A 41 -6.13 18.34 1.86
CA ILE A 41 -5.11 19.23 1.30
C ILE A 41 -4.46 18.59 0.07
N THR A 42 -4.13 17.30 0.14
CA THR A 42 -3.46 16.60 -0.97
C THR A 42 -4.41 16.49 -2.16
N LYS A 43 -4.05 17.13 -3.28
CA LYS A 43 -4.88 17.11 -4.49
C LYS A 43 -4.39 16.03 -5.45
N ALA A 44 -5.33 15.23 -5.97
CA ALA A 44 -5.10 14.35 -7.10
C ALA A 44 -4.97 15.19 -8.38
N ARG A 45 -3.75 15.63 -8.70
CA ARG A 45 -3.49 16.46 -9.88
C ARG A 45 -2.55 15.81 -10.88
N GLU A 46 -1.57 15.05 -10.43
CA GLU A 46 -0.60 14.43 -11.34
C GLU A 46 -0.03 13.13 -10.76
N VAL A 47 0.46 12.26 -11.64
CA VAL A 47 1.17 11.04 -11.28
C VAL A 47 2.63 11.39 -11.01
N GLU A 48 3.16 10.98 -9.87
CA GLU A 48 4.59 11.00 -9.60
C GLU A 48 5.26 9.90 -10.43
N HIS A 49 5.80 10.29 -11.58
CA HIS A 49 6.41 9.38 -12.53
C HIS A 49 7.79 8.88 -12.10
N GLY A 50 8.12 7.64 -12.45
CA GLY A 50 9.43 7.04 -12.19
C GLY A 50 9.46 6.16 -10.95
N PRO A 51 10.63 5.60 -10.61
CA PRO A 51 10.77 4.64 -9.53
C PRO A 51 10.53 5.30 -8.16
N LEU A 52 9.77 4.62 -7.30
CA LEU A 52 9.66 5.03 -5.91
C LEU A 52 10.94 4.66 -5.13
N PRO A 53 11.25 5.36 -4.01
CA PRO A 53 12.43 5.06 -3.22
C PRO A 53 12.40 3.65 -2.64
N GLY A 54 13.47 2.88 -2.85
CA GLY A 54 13.62 1.52 -2.31
C GLY A 54 12.84 0.43 -3.07
N ASP A 55 13.01 -0.81 -2.61
CA ASP A 55 12.40 -2.03 -3.16
C ASP A 55 11.73 -2.88 -2.06
N ASP A 56 11.53 -2.28 -0.88
CA ASP A 56 10.95 -2.88 0.31
C ASP A 56 9.47 -2.49 0.51
N TRP A 57 8.79 -2.09 -0.56
CA TRP A 57 7.38 -1.69 -0.47
C TRP A 57 6.49 -2.88 -0.18
N THR A 58 5.46 -2.61 0.63
CA THR A 58 4.29 -3.46 0.80
C THR A 58 3.10 -2.83 0.10
N VAL A 59 2.36 -3.61 -0.67
CA VAL A 59 1.07 -3.20 -1.23
C VAL A 59 -0.06 -3.96 -0.57
N PHE A 60 -1.23 -3.34 -0.54
CA PHE A 60 -2.41 -3.83 0.15
C PHE A 60 -3.44 -4.36 -0.85
N GLN A 61 -4.02 -5.51 -0.54
CA GLN A 61 -5.12 -6.09 -1.29
C GLN A 61 -6.23 -6.53 -0.34
N SER A 62 -7.46 -6.14 -0.64
CA SER A 62 -8.64 -6.48 0.15
C SER A 62 -9.83 -6.69 -0.78
N ASN A 63 -10.75 -7.56 -0.36
CA ASN A 63 -12.09 -7.69 -0.94
C ASN A 63 -13.19 -7.08 -0.03
N HIS A 64 -12.81 -6.47 1.08
CA HIS A 64 -13.70 -5.81 2.04
C HIS A 64 -13.73 -4.29 1.82
N THR A 65 -14.93 -3.70 1.88
CA THR A 65 -15.21 -2.27 1.65
C THR A 65 -14.71 -1.33 2.77
N THR A 66 -14.05 -1.85 3.79
CA THR A 66 -13.47 -1.02 4.86
C THR A 66 -12.17 -0.37 4.39
N TYR A 67 -11.50 -0.98 3.41
CA TYR A 67 -10.21 -0.50 2.93
C TYR A 67 -10.39 0.26 1.62
N GLU A 68 -10.13 1.57 1.69
CA GLU A 68 -10.15 2.46 0.53
C GLU A 68 -8.72 2.84 0.14
N PRO A 69 -8.31 2.68 -1.13
CA PRO A 69 -6.98 3.07 -1.57
C PRO A 69 -6.82 4.60 -1.53
N VAL A 70 -5.71 5.06 -0.95
CA VAL A 70 -5.33 6.48 -0.90
C VAL A 70 -4.27 6.77 -1.95
N LEU A 71 -3.21 5.97 -1.98
CA LEU A 71 -2.16 6.03 -2.99
C LEU A 71 -2.13 4.74 -3.81
N LEU A 72 -2.06 4.90 -5.13
CA LEU A 72 -1.95 3.83 -6.10
C LEU A 72 -0.58 3.90 -6.78
N ALA A 73 0.05 2.78 -7.05
CA ALA A 73 1.34 2.72 -7.74
C ALA A 73 1.42 1.47 -8.64
N ARG A 74 2.30 1.49 -9.63
CA ARG A 74 2.57 0.33 -10.49
C ARG A 74 3.73 -0.48 -9.96
N GLY A 75 3.70 -1.79 -10.18
CA GLY A 75 4.87 -2.64 -9.98
C GLY A 75 5.97 -2.30 -10.99
N ARG A 76 7.24 -2.32 -10.57
CA ARG A 76 8.37 -2.08 -11.49
C ARG A 76 8.55 -3.22 -12.49
N SER A 77 8.20 -4.45 -12.11
CA SER A 77 8.41 -5.67 -12.90
C SER A 77 7.41 -5.87 -14.05
N THR A 78 6.38 -5.02 -14.17
CA THR A 78 5.27 -5.22 -15.13
C THR A 78 5.54 -4.64 -16.52
N GLU A 79 6.71 -4.06 -16.77
CA GLU A 79 7.08 -3.43 -18.05
C GLU A 79 7.36 -4.44 -19.18
N THR A 80 7.64 -5.71 -18.85
CA THR A 80 8.09 -6.71 -19.84
C THR A 80 7.05 -7.02 -20.93
N SER A 81 5.80 -6.61 -20.76
CA SER A 81 4.67 -6.91 -21.64
C SER A 81 4.16 -5.72 -22.48
N GLY A 82 4.78 -4.54 -22.38
CA GLY A 82 4.40 -3.35 -23.17
C GLY A 82 3.02 -2.76 -22.85
N ALA A 83 2.29 -3.35 -21.89
CA ALA A 83 1.03 -2.85 -21.36
C ALA A 83 1.25 -2.27 -19.95
N PRO A 84 0.54 -1.20 -19.56
CA PRO A 84 0.59 -0.70 -18.20
C PRO A 84 0.17 -1.81 -17.23
N GLY A 85 1.05 -2.16 -16.29
CA GLY A 85 0.74 -3.12 -15.25
C GLY A 85 -0.41 -2.67 -14.34
N PRO A 86 -0.96 -3.61 -13.53
CA PRO A 86 -2.00 -3.28 -12.57
C PRO A 86 -1.54 -2.21 -11.58
N LEU A 87 -2.51 -1.40 -11.13
CA LEU A 87 -2.30 -0.48 -10.01
C LEU A 87 -2.47 -1.24 -8.70
N HIS A 88 -1.57 -0.99 -7.77
CA HIS A 88 -1.55 -1.56 -6.43
C HIS A 88 -1.73 -0.44 -5.40
N ALA A 89 -2.46 -0.72 -4.32
CA ALA A 89 -2.60 0.24 -3.23
C ALA A 89 -1.32 0.26 -2.40
N ALA A 90 -0.57 1.36 -2.47
CA ALA A 90 0.63 1.59 -1.68
C ALA A 90 0.32 2.27 -0.33
N VAL A 91 -0.85 2.90 -0.23
CA VAL A 91 -1.44 3.41 1.03
C VAL A 91 -2.93 3.14 0.99
N VAL A 92 -3.48 2.65 2.09
CA VAL A 92 -4.93 2.43 2.26
C VAL A 92 -5.44 3.11 3.53
N GLN A 93 -6.68 3.61 3.47
CA GLN A 93 -7.44 4.03 4.63
C GLN A 93 -8.33 2.87 5.04
N ASP A 94 -8.27 2.47 6.30
CA ASP A 94 -9.28 1.65 6.96
C ASP A 94 -10.35 2.56 7.54
N LEU A 95 -11.59 2.40 7.08
CA LEU A 95 -12.76 3.14 7.53
C LEU A 95 -13.30 2.62 8.88
N GLY A 96 -12.70 1.56 9.44
CA GLY A 96 -13.11 0.99 10.72
C GLY A 96 -14.45 0.26 10.68
N LEU A 97 -14.92 -0.15 9.49
CA LEU A 97 -16.17 -0.90 9.36
C LEU A 97 -16.05 -2.34 9.91
N HIS A 98 -14.83 -2.83 10.09
CA HIS A 98 -14.58 -4.17 10.64
C HIS A 98 -14.54 -4.19 12.17
N ASP A 99 -13.87 -3.22 12.81
CA ASP A 99 -13.60 -3.23 14.26
C ASP A 99 -13.87 -1.89 14.97
N GLY A 100 -14.39 -0.89 14.26
CA GLY A 100 -14.72 0.43 14.79
C GLY A 100 -13.55 1.43 14.82
N ILE A 101 -12.35 1.05 14.38
CA ILE A 101 -11.16 1.92 14.43
C ILE A 101 -10.75 2.33 13.03
N GLN A 102 -10.69 3.63 12.79
CA GLN A 102 -10.19 4.15 11.52
C GLN A 102 -8.67 4.26 11.52
N ARG A 103 -8.02 3.86 10.44
CA ARG A 103 -6.55 3.82 10.32
C ARG A 103 -6.10 4.29 8.94
N VAL A 104 -4.84 4.71 8.84
CA VAL A 104 -4.15 4.87 7.56
C VAL A 104 -2.90 4.02 7.56
N LEU A 105 -2.83 3.05 6.64
CA LEU A 105 -1.74 2.08 6.54
C LEU A 105 -0.81 2.46 5.39
N PHE A 106 0.46 2.67 5.71
CA PHE A 106 1.50 3.04 4.75
C PHE A 106 2.31 1.80 4.36
N GLY A 107 2.47 1.59 3.04
CA GLY A 107 3.21 0.46 2.49
C GLY A 107 4.74 0.60 2.60
N ASN A 108 5.23 1.77 2.98
CA ASN A 108 6.64 2.04 3.24
C ASN A 108 6.78 3.21 4.24
N ASN A 109 8.00 3.50 4.68
CA ASN A 109 8.34 4.60 5.57
C ASN A 109 8.05 5.98 4.96
N LEU A 110 8.27 7.04 5.75
CA LEU A 110 7.97 8.44 5.37
C LEU A 110 9.04 9.11 4.49
N ASN A 111 9.99 8.37 3.93
CA ASN A 111 11.00 8.95 3.02
C ASN A 111 10.38 9.40 1.70
N PHE A 112 9.30 8.76 1.26
CA PHE A 112 8.53 9.20 0.10
C PHE A 112 7.69 10.45 0.43
N TRP A 113 7.82 11.51 -0.35
CA TRP A 113 7.25 12.82 0.00
C TRP A 113 5.71 12.81 0.04
N LEU A 114 5.05 12.01 -0.80
CA LEU A 114 3.60 11.94 -0.82
C LEU A 114 3.03 11.27 0.45
N HIS A 115 3.78 10.38 1.09
CA HIS A 115 3.40 9.84 2.41
C HIS A 115 3.30 10.96 3.46
N LYS A 116 4.17 11.97 3.39
CA LYS A 116 4.15 13.10 4.34
C LYS A 116 2.87 13.93 4.17
N LEU A 117 2.42 14.13 2.93
CA LEU A 117 1.18 14.86 2.69
C LEU A 117 -0.05 14.07 3.11
N VAL A 118 -0.11 12.78 2.80
CA VAL A 118 -1.19 11.89 3.25
C VAL A 118 -1.25 11.82 4.78
N LEU A 119 -0.09 11.81 5.45
CA LEU A 119 -0.02 11.87 6.91
C LEU A 119 -0.62 13.17 7.47
N VAL A 120 -0.37 14.31 6.83
CA VAL A 120 -0.98 15.60 7.22
C VAL A 120 -2.50 15.54 7.08
N ASP A 121 -3.01 15.02 5.96
CA ASP A 121 -4.45 14.84 5.76
C ASP A 121 -5.08 13.93 6.83
N ALA A 122 -4.43 12.81 7.17
CA ALA A 122 -4.89 11.90 8.21
C ALA A 122 -4.95 12.55 9.60
N CYS A 123 -3.93 13.35 9.97
CA CYS A 123 -3.92 14.10 11.22
C CYS A 123 -5.07 15.12 11.29
N LEU A 124 -5.35 15.81 10.18
CA LEU A 124 -6.41 16.82 10.12
C LEU A 124 -7.81 16.20 10.13
N GLY A 125 -7.96 15.01 9.52
CA GLY A 125 -9.21 14.26 9.48
C GLY A 125 -9.60 13.58 10.81
N GLN A 126 -8.82 13.75 11.89
CA GLN A 126 -9.03 13.09 13.18
C GLN A 126 -9.10 11.55 13.07
N THR A 127 -8.40 10.99 12.09
CA THR A 127 -8.25 9.54 11.90
C THR A 127 -7.09 9.05 12.77
N ALA A 128 -7.22 7.91 13.45
CA ALA A 128 -6.07 7.33 14.14
C ALA A 128 -5.01 6.92 13.11
N ILE A 129 -3.73 7.16 13.40
CA ILE A 129 -2.63 6.87 12.49
C ILE A 129 -1.86 5.67 13.03
N GLU A 130 -1.85 4.59 12.27
CA GLU A 130 -1.07 3.40 12.59
C GLU A 130 0.04 3.24 11.54
N LEU A 131 1.26 3.60 11.93
CA LEU A 131 2.44 3.33 11.11
C LEU A 131 2.79 1.85 11.23
N VAL A 132 2.30 1.05 10.30
CA VAL A 132 2.70 -0.36 10.19
C VAL A 132 4.12 -0.42 9.60
N SER A 133 5.13 -0.36 10.48
CA SER A 133 6.51 -0.69 10.11
C SER A 133 6.67 -2.20 10.12
N LEU A 134 6.41 -2.85 8.98
CA LEU A 134 6.71 -4.26 8.80
C LEU A 134 8.23 -4.43 8.67
N ARG A 135 8.92 -4.49 9.81
CA ARG A 135 10.20 -5.21 9.83
C ARG A 135 9.86 -6.69 9.85
N THR A 136 10.15 -7.38 8.76
CA THR A 136 10.11 -8.84 8.68
C THR A 136 10.99 -9.39 9.79
N GLY A 137 10.36 -9.92 10.84
CA GLY A 137 11.04 -10.46 12.01
C GLY A 137 10.15 -11.19 13.01
N GLU A 138 8.92 -10.72 13.27
CA GLU A 138 8.15 -11.26 14.42
C GLU A 138 6.63 -11.42 14.19
N TYR A 139 6.21 -11.89 13.01
CA TYR A 139 4.85 -12.42 12.88
C TYR A 139 4.88 -13.84 12.33
N GLY A 140 4.46 -14.78 13.17
CA GLY A 140 4.32 -16.19 12.87
C GLY A 140 3.45 -16.38 11.62
N LEU A 141 4.12 -16.64 10.51
CA LEU A 141 3.53 -17.03 9.24
C LEU A 141 3.01 -18.47 9.41
N GLN A 142 1.69 -18.67 9.37
CA GLN A 142 1.16 -20.01 9.08
C GLN A 142 1.20 -20.18 7.57
N GLY A 143 2.05 -21.09 7.11
CA GLY A 143 2.06 -21.56 5.73
C GLY A 143 0.81 -22.38 5.45
N SER A 144 0.25 -22.18 4.26
CA SER A 144 -0.78 -23.03 3.65
C SER A 144 -0.25 -24.44 3.38
#